data_AF-A0A2S5A8R8-F1
#
_entry.id   AF-A0A2S5A8R8-F1
#
_cell.length_a   1.000
_cell.length_b   1.000
_cell.length_c   1.000
_cell.angle_alpha   90.00
_cell.angle_beta   90.00
_cell.angle_gamma   90.00
#
_symmetry.space_group_name_H-M   'P 1'
#
loop_
_entity.id
_entity.type
_entity.pdbx_description
1 polymer ?
#
loop_
_entity_poly.entity_id
_entity_poly.type
_entity_poly.pdbx_seq_one_letter_code
_entity_poly.pdbx_strand_id
1 'polypeptide(L)'
;NASDVKATTDGLASDIATKANAADVKTTTDGLAADIATKANAAETTTALATKANASDVKATTDGLASDIATKANAAETTTALGLKADNTNVVHLTENETIAGNKTFTGVTNISGALTNNIISVVSNTTLGVGNYTVLCNATGGDFTVTLPDASSCQGRVYVIRKTDETNNTLSFSSPIHITDSSTFTSLNYPKTIRVQAIGNYWSLID
;
A
#
# COMPACT_ATOMS: atom_id res chain seq x y z
N ASN A 1 35.20 22.22 108.98
CA ASN A 1 35.34 23.42 108.10
C ASN A 1 36.31 23.20 106.93
N ALA A 2 37.59 22.81 107.08
CA ALA A 2 38.40 22.41 105.91
C ALA A 2 38.17 20.94 105.49
N SER A 3 37.94 20.07 106.48
CA SER A 3 37.62 18.64 106.30
C SER A 3 36.38 18.42 105.43
N ASP A 4 35.34 19.20 105.70
CA ASP A 4 34.02 19.00 105.10
C ASP A 4 33.99 19.49 103.66
N VAL A 5 34.71 20.58 103.36
CA VAL A 5 34.94 21.06 101.98
C VAL A 5 35.77 20.04 101.19
N LYS A 6 36.83 19.47 101.79
CA LYS A 6 37.62 18.43 101.14
C LYS A 6 36.78 17.17 100.86
N ALA A 7 36.00 16.70 101.83
CA ALA A 7 35.12 15.56 101.65
C ALA A 7 34.05 15.82 100.57
N THR A 8 33.51 17.04 100.51
CA THR A 8 32.55 17.44 99.48
C THR A 8 33.20 17.52 98.10
N THR A 9 34.39 18.10 97.98
CA THR A 9 35.13 18.19 96.72
C THR A 9 35.57 16.81 96.23
N ASP A 10 36.05 15.94 97.12
CA ASP A 10 36.41 14.56 96.80
C ASP A 10 35.17 13.75 96.36
N GLY A 11 34.04 13.94 97.05
CA GLY A 11 32.75 13.37 96.67
C GLY A 11 32.26 13.86 95.31
N LEU A 12 32.35 15.17 95.05
CA LEU A 12 31.95 15.77 93.77
C LEU A 12 32.88 15.33 92.63
N ALA A 13 34.18 15.19 92.88
CA ALA A 13 35.14 14.66 91.92
C ALA A 13 34.85 13.18 91.60
N SER A 14 34.48 12.38 92.60
CA SER A 14 34.04 11.00 92.41
C SER A 14 32.73 10.95 91.61
N ASP A 15 31.76 11.79 91.95
CA ASP A 15 30.47 11.87 91.28
C ASP A 15 30.63 12.28 89.80
N ILE A 16 31.49 13.26 89.52
CA ILE A 16 31.83 13.70 88.17
C ILE A 16 32.55 12.59 87.40
N ALA A 17 33.48 11.86 88.02
CA ALA A 17 34.16 10.73 87.40
C ALA A 17 33.18 9.58 87.06
N THR A 18 32.16 9.34 87.91
CA THR A 18 31.10 8.37 87.63
C THR A 18 30.04 8.86 86.65
N LYS A 19 29.77 10.17 86.53
CA LYS A 19 28.84 10.72 85.52
C LYS A 19 29.49 10.90 84.15
N ALA A 20 30.79 11.15 84.11
CA ALA A 20 31.61 11.16 82.90
C ALA A 20 32.23 9.79 82.64
N ASN A 21 31.58 8.70 83.08
CA ASN A 21 32.13 7.36 82.97
C ASN A 21 32.35 7.07 81.49
N ALA A 22 33.61 7.07 81.06
CA ALA A 22 34.00 6.79 79.68
C ALA A 22 33.43 5.44 79.19
N ALA A 23 33.09 4.55 80.11
CA ALA A 23 32.36 3.32 79.88
C ALA A 23 30.98 3.56 79.23
N ASP A 24 30.15 4.49 79.73
CA ASP A 24 28.79 4.71 79.21
C ASP A 24 28.83 5.33 77.80
N VAL A 25 29.77 6.25 77.58
CA VAL A 25 30.03 6.83 76.25
C VAL A 25 30.53 5.76 75.28
N LYS A 26 31.43 4.88 75.73
CA LYS A 26 31.92 3.76 74.94
C LYS A 26 30.80 2.77 74.62
N THR A 27 29.97 2.41 75.59
CA THR A 27 28.81 1.53 75.39
C THR A 27 27.82 2.13 74.39
N THR A 28 27.54 3.43 74.48
CA THR A 28 26.67 4.12 73.53
C THR A 28 27.27 4.16 72.13
N THR A 29 28.57 4.44 72.02
CA THR A 29 29.29 4.50 70.73
C THR A 29 29.37 3.12 70.07
N ASP A 30 29.69 2.08 70.85
CA ASP A 30 29.73 0.70 70.39
C ASP A 30 28.32 0.22 69.95
N GLY A 31 27.28 0.63 70.69
CA GLY A 31 25.89 0.39 70.32
C GLY A 31 25.49 1.06 69.01
N LEU A 32 25.83 2.34 68.82
CA LEU A 32 25.59 3.06 67.57
C LEU A 32 26.37 2.45 66.40
N ALA A 33 27.61 2.03 66.62
CA ALA A 33 28.42 1.37 65.61
C ALA A 33 27.82 0.02 65.19
N ALA A 34 27.30 -0.76 66.16
CA ALA A 34 26.57 -1.99 65.90
C ALA A 34 25.27 -1.72 65.11
N ASP A 35 24.47 -0.74 65.54
CA ASP A 35 23.23 -0.34 64.85
C ASP A 35 23.49 0.13 63.42
N ILE A 36 24.56 0.91 63.20
CA ILE A 36 24.98 1.34 61.87
C ILE A 36 25.47 0.15 61.05
N ALA A 37 26.25 -0.77 61.62
CA ALA A 37 26.71 -1.97 60.91
C ALA A 37 25.55 -2.90 60.52
N THR A 38 24.53 -3.02 61.38
CA THR A 38 23.30 -3.75 61.07
C THR A 38 22.47 -3.04 59.99
N LYS A 39 22.30 -1.71 60.08
CA LYS A 39 21.56 -0.94 59.06
C LYS A 39 22.29 -0.84 57.72
N ALA A 40 23.62 -0.82 57.74
CA ALA A 40 24.48 -0.81 56.55
C ALA A 40 24.86 -2.23 56.11
N ASN A 41 24.22 -3.27 56.66
CA ASN A 41 24.51 -4.66 56.35
C ASN A 41 24.43 -4.86 54.84
N ALA A 42 25.60 -4.91 54.20
CA ALA A 42 25.73 -5.00 52.75
C ALA A 42 25.07 -6.28 52.24
N ALA A 43 24.98 -7.32 53.08
CA ALA A 43 24.25 -8.54 52.76
C ALA A 43 22.74 -8.28 52.58
N GLU A 44 22.09 -7.58 53.52
CA GLU A 44 20.66 -7.24 53.41
C GLU A 44 20.39 -6.31 52.23
N THR A 45 21.24 -5.32 51.99
CA THR A 45 21.13 -4.43 50.83
C THR A 45 21.32 -5.21 49.52
N THR A 46 22.29 -6.13 49.46
CA THR A 46 22.54 -7.00 48.30
C THR A 46 21.36 -7.94 48.06
N THR A 47 20.82 -8.55 49.10
CA THR A 47 19.64 -9.42 49.01
C THR A 47 18.43 -8.63 48.52
N ALA A 48 18.10 -7.49 49.13
CA ALA A 48 16.96 -6.66 48.72
C ALA A 48 17.08 -6.19 47.25
N LEU A 49 18.29 -5.83 46.81
CA LEU A 49 18.54 -5.43 45.43
C LEU A 49 18.44 -6.62 44.46
N ALA A 50 18.91 -7.81 44.87
CA ALA A 50 18.76 -9.05 44.10
C ALA A 50 17.28 -9.50 43.99
N THR A 51 16.48 -9.29 45.04
CA THR A 51 15.03 -9.55 44.99
C THR A 51 14.31 -8.55 44.09
N LYS A 52 14.72 -7.28 44.11
CA LYS A 52 14.14 -6.22 43.25
C LYS A 52 14.57 -6.34 41.79
N ALA A 53 15.75 -6.91 41.54
CA ALA A 53 16.26 -7.28 40.23
C ALA A 53 16.09 -8.79 39.98
N ASN A 54 14.99 -9.38 40.47
CA ASN A 54 14.73 -10.80 40.30
C ASN A 54 14.82 -11.16 38.80
N ALA A 55 15.90 -11.85 38.44
CA ALA A 55 16.16 -12.24 37.06
C ALA A 55 14.99 -13.02 36.44
N SER A 56 14.15 -13.63 37.28
CA SER A 56 12.88 -14.26 36.91
C SER A 56 11.89 -13.30 36.26
N ASP A 57 11.65 -12.11 36.80
CA ASP A 57 10.64 -11.19 36.24
C ASP A 57 11.14 -10.51 34.97
N VAL A 58 12.44 -10.20 34.91
CA VAL A 58 13.09 -9.70 33.70
C VAL A 58 13.01 -10.74 32.58
N LYS A 59 13.29 -12.01 32.92
CA LYS A 59 13.18 -13.12 31.99
C LYS A 59 11.73 -13.34 31.53
N ALA A 60 10.77 -13.32 32.45
CA ALA A 60 9.35 -13.47 32.13
C ALA A 60 8.86 -12.34 31.20
N THR A 61 9.28 -11.10 31.45
CA THR A 61 8.95 -9.94 30.59
C THR A 61 9.57 -10.09 29.20
N THR A 62 10.83 -10.52 29.11
CA THR A 62 11.53 -10.72 27.84
C THR A 62 10.93 -11.86 27.03
N ASP A 63 10.62 -12.99 27.68
CA ASP A 63 9.97 -14.14 27.06
C ASP A 63 8.56 -13.79 26.58
N GLY A 64 7.80 -13.01 27.38
CA GLY A 64 6.48 -12.51 27.01
C GLY A 64 6.52 -11.60 25.78
N LEU A 65 7.45 -10.63 25.76
CA LEU A 65 7.66 -9.76 24.59
C LEU A 65 8.07 -10.56 23.34
N ALA A 66 8.92 -11.57 23.48
CA ALA A 66 9.32 -12.44 22.38
C ALA A 66 8.12 -13.22 21.82
N SER A 67 7.24 -13.74 22.70
CA SER A 67 6.00 -14.42 22.32
C SER A 67 5.01 -13.48 21.62
N ASP A 68 4.83 -12.26 22.15
CA ASP A 68 3.96 -11.25 21.56
C ASP A 68 4.44 -10.81 20.18
N ILE A 69 5.75 -10.61 20.02
CA ILE A 69 6.38 -10.29 18.74
C ILE A 69 6.22 -11.46 17.77
N ALA A 70 6.47 -12.70 18.18
CA ALA A 70 6.30 -13.87 17.33
C ALA A 70 4.84 -14.06 16.86
N THR A 71 3.87 -13.74 17.73
CA THR A 71 2.44 -13.80 17.42
C THR A 71 2.04 -12.67 16.47
N LYS A 72 2.46 -11.42 16.72
CA LYS A 72 2.17 -10.29 15.82
C LYS A 72 2.88 -10.40 14.48
N ALA A 73 4.06 -11.02 14.45
CA ALA A 73 4.84 -11.29 13.26
C ALA A 73 4.51 -12.66 12.65
N ASN A 74 3.39 -13.29 13.02
CA ASN A 74 3.00 -14.61 12.52
C ASN A 74 2.91 -14.57 11.00
N ALA A 75 4.02 -14.94 10.36
CA ALA A 75 4.20 -14.89 8.92
C ALA A 75 3.16 -15.77 8.24
N ALA A 76 2.65 -16.79 8.93
CA ALA A 76 1.53 -17.60 8.47
C ALA A 76 0.26 -16.77 8.24
N GLU A 77 -0.15 -15.91 9.17
CA GLU A 77 -1.35 -15.08 9.01
C GLU A 77 -1.20 -14.05 7.90
N THR A 78 -0.02 -13.43 7.78
CA THR A 78 0.27 -12.49 6.68
C THR A 78 0.35 -13.22 5.34
N THR A 79 0.98 -14.40 5.29
CA THR A 79 1.04 -15.27 4.11
C THR A 79 -0.34 -15.78 3.71
N THR A 80 -1.20 -16.12 4.67
CA THR A 80 -2.59 -16.51 4.43
C THR A 80 -3.42 -15.31 3.98
N ALA A 81 -3.27 -14.12 4.56
CA ALA A 81 -4.01 -12.94 4.13
C ALA A 81 -3.59 -12.44 2.73
N LEU A 82 -2.30 -12.52 2.40
CA LEU A 82 -1.79 -12.26 1.05
C LEU A 82 -2.18 -13.35 0.07
N GLY A 83 -2.06 -14.61 0.49
CA GLY A 83 -2.52 -15.79 -0.25
C GLY A 83 -3.99 -15.69 -0.58
N LEU A 84 -4.86 -15.36 0.38
CA LEU A 84 -6.29 -15.11 0.15
C LEU A 84 -6.55 -13.89 -0.74
N LYS A 85 -5.72 -12.85 -0.73
CA LYS A 85 -5.85 -11.70 -1.65
C LYS A 85 -5.40 -12.00 -3.07
N ALA A 86 -4.51 -12.98 -3.26
CA ALA A 86 -3.96 -13.39 -4.55
C ALA A 86 -4.71 -14.61 -5.15
N ASP A 87 -5.14 -15.55 -4.29
CA ASP A 87 -5.97 -16.71 -4.61
C ASP A 87 -7.45 -16.36 -4.66
N ASN A 88 -7.86 -15.25 -4.05
CA ASN A 88 -9.01 -14.52 -4.56
C ASN A 88 -8.55 -13.91 -5.87
N THR A 89 -8.84 -14.58 -6.98
CA THR A 89 -9.24 -14.08 -8.30
C THR A 89 -8.76 -12.74 -8.85
N ASN A 90 -8.56 -11.73 -8.03
CA ASN A 90 -8.05 -10.38 -8.24
C ASN A 90 -6.65 -10.30 -8.88
N VAL A 91 -6.54 -10.83 -10.08
CA VAL A 91 -6.41 -9.89 -11.20
C VAL A 91 -7.74 -9.69 -11.95
N VAL A 92 -8.83 -10.39 -11.57
CA VAL A 92 -10.20 -10.32 -12.11
C VAL A 92 -11.24 -10.78 -11.06
N HIS A 93 -12.33 -10.07 -10.80
CA HIS A 93 -13.38 -10.56 -9.88
C HIS A 93 -14.05 -11.87 -10.40
N LEU A 94 -14.25 -12.91 -9.56
CA LEU A 94 -14.97 -14.16 -9.94
C LEU A 94 -16.44 -13.93 -10.26
N THR A 95 -16.99 -12.92 -9.62
CA THR A 95 -18.41 -12.59 -9.62
C THR A 95 -18.50 -11.10 -9.86
N GLU A 96 -19.49 -10.67 -10.63
CA GLU A 96 -19.72 -9.27 -11.04
C GLU A 96 -18.84 -8.80 -12.23
N ASN A 97 -19.06 -7.55 -12.65
CA ASN A 97 -18.40 -6.97 -13.81
C ASN A 97 -16.99 -6.49 -13.46
N GLU A 98 -15.98 -6.97 -14.19
CA GLU A 98 -14.62 -6.42 -14.10
C GLU A 98 -14.47 -5.19 -15.02
N THR A 99 -13.93 -4.08 -14.49
CA THR A 99 -13.53 -2.93 -15.31
C THR A 99 -12.00 -2.82 -15.34
N ILE A 100 -11.40 -3.19 -16.46
CA ILE A 100 -9.95 -3.14 -16.63
C ILE A 100 -9.56 -1.82 -17.31
N ALA A 101 -9.10 -0.84 -16.54
CA ALA A 101 -8.69 0.47 -17.06
C ALA A 101 -7.25 0.47 -17.62
N GLY A 102 -7.02 1.25 -18.67
CA GLY A 102 -5.70 1.43 -19.31
C GLY A 102 -5.25 0.23 -20.14
N ASN A 103 -4.14 0.38 -20.85
CA ASN A 103 -3.65 -0.63 -21.79
C ASN A 103 -3.33 -1.95 -21.07
N LYS A 104 -3.69 -3.08 -21.71
CA LYS A 104 -3.35 -4.43 -21.26
C LYS A 104 -2.78 -5.21 -22.42
N THR A 105 -1.81 -6.05 -22.11
CA THR A 105 -1.18 -6.96 -23.06
C THR A 105 -1.48 -8.38 -22.60
N PHE A 106 -2.26 -9.11 -23.39
CA PHE A 106 -2.47 -10.54 -23.20
C PHE A 106 -1.49 -11.29 -24.11
N THR A 107 -0.72 -12.21 -23.54
CA THR A 107 0.19 -13.07 -24.31
C THR A 107 -0.48 -14.42 -24.58
N GLY A 108 -0.24 -14.99 -25.76
CA GLY A 108 -0.83 -16.28 -26.15
C GLY A 108 -2.27 -16.18 -26.65
N VAL A 109 -2.99 -17.31 -26.58
CA VAL A 109 -4.38 -17.41 -27.05
C VAL A 109 -5.31 -16.78 -26.03
N THR A 110 -6.09 -15.78 -26.47
CA THR A 110 -7.15 -15.15 -25.66
C THR A 110 -8.51 -15.68 -26.11
N ASN A 111 -9.18 -16.42 -25.22
CA ASN A 111 -10.54 -16.92 -25.47
C ASN A 111 -11.56 -16.07 -24.72
N ILE A 112 -12.61 -15.63 -25.41
CA ILE A 112 -13.75 -14.91 -24.84
C ILE A 112 -14.99 -15.77 -25.05
N SER A 113 -15.60 -16.28 -23.97
CA SER A 113 -16.75 -17.19 -24.04
C SER A 113 -18.07 -16.49 -24.38
N GLY A 114 -18.11 -15.15 -24.30
CA GLY A 114 -19.27 -14.32 -24.62
C GLY A 114 -19.09 -13.51 -25.90
N ALA A 115 -20.13 -12.75 -26.26
CA ALA A 115 -20.06 -11.83 -27.38
C ALA A 115 -19.18 -10.61 -27.05
N LEU A 116 -18.36 -10.18 -28.03
CA LEU A 116 -17.66 -8.91 -27.98
C LEU A 116 -18.56 -7.82 -28.55
N THR A 117 -18.91 -6.84 -27.72
CA THR A 117 -19.64 -5.66 -28.19
C THR A 117 -18.66 -4.61 -28.68
N ASN A 118 -18.79 -4.23 -29.95
CA ASN A 118 -17.99 -3.14 -30.52
C ASN A 118 -18.74 -1.81 -30.40
N ASN A 119 -18.00 -0.71 -30.30
CA ASN A 119 -18.62 0.63 -30.31
C ASN A 119 -19.35 0.88 -31.64
N ILE A 120 -20.54 1.46 -31.57
CA ILE A 120 -21.32 1.88 -32.72
C ILE A 120 -21.78 3.33 -32.55
N ILE A 121 -21.59 4.16 -33.58
CA ILE A 121 -22.06 5.55 -33.62
C ILE A 121 -22.81 5.84 -34.91
N SER A 122 -23.71 6.82 -34.86
CA SER A 122 -24.38 7.40 -36.03
C SER A 122 -23.94 8.85 -36.21
N VAL A 123 -23.59 9.23 -37.43
CA VAL A 123 -23.08 10.57 -37.77
C VAL A 123 -23.82 11.13 -38.99
N VAL A 124 -24.02 12.45 -39.01
CA VAL A 124 -24.75 13.18 -40.05
C VAL A 124 -23.97 14.38 -40.62
N SER A 125 -22.70 14.50 -40.23
CA SER A 125 -21.82 15.61 -40.58
C SER A 125 -20.36 15.16 -40.45
N ASN A 126 -19.42 16.05 -40.79
CA ASN A 126 -17.99 15.80 -40.66
C ASN A 126 -17.65 15.20 -39.30
N THR A 127 -16.87 14.12 -39.29
CA THR A 127 -16.48 13.40 -38.06
C THR A 127 -15.03 12.92 -38.17
N THR A 128 -14.32 12.87 -37.03
CA THR A 128 -12.96 12.33 -36.94
C THR A 128 -12.98 11.07 -36.10
N LEU A 129 -12.43 9.96 -36.63
CA LEU A 129 -12.44 8.68 -35.94
C LEU A 129 -11.21 8.54 -35.03
N GLY A 130 -11.44 8.01 -33.82
CA GLY A 130 -10.41 7.77 -32.81
C GLY A 130 -10.41 6.32 -32.30
N VAL A 131 -9.66 6.08 -31.22
CA VAL A 131 -9.49 4.74 -30.60
C VAL A 131 -10.81 4.12 -30.13
N GLY A 132 -11.81 4.94 -29.82
CA GLY A 132 -13.09 4.47 -29.30
C GLY A 132 -14.11 4.06 -30.36
N ASN A 133 -13.83 4.30 -31.65
CA ASN A 133 -14.77 4.01 -32.72
C ASN A 133 -14.52 2.63 -33.32
N TYR A 134 -15.59 1.96 -33.75
CA TYR A 134 -15.48 0.72 -34.52
C TYR A 134 -16.48 0.70 -35.67
N THR A 135 -17.78 0.71 -35.38
CA THR A 135 -18.83 0.83 -36.39
C THR A 135 -19.33 2.26 -36.49
N VAL A 136 -19.35 2.81 -37.71
CA VAL A 136 -19.77 4.19 -37.99
C VAL A 136 -20.87 4.17 -39.05
N LEU A 137 -22.08 4.56 -38.64
CA LEU A 137 -23.24 4.70 -39.51
C LEU A 137 -23.32 6.15 -40.01
N CYS A 138 -22.97 6.35 -41.27
CA CYS A 138 -22.87 7.65 -41.92
C CYS A 138 -24.15 7.94 -42.71
N ASN A 139 -24.92 8.94 -42.30
CA ASN A 139 -26.11 9.39 -43.01
C ASN A 139 -25.86 10.77 -43.65
N ALA A 140 -25.65 10.79 -44.96
CA ALA A 140 -25.37 11.97 -45.76
C ALA A 140 -26.64 12.65 -46.31
N THR A 141 -27.84 12.32 -45.80
CA THR A 141 -29.09 12.93 -46.30
C THR A 141 -29.07 14.46 -46.22
N GLY A 142 -28.41 15.03 -45.20
CA GLY A 142 -28.28 16.48 -45.01
C GLY A 142 -27.27 17.19 -45.93
N GLY A 143 -26.49 16.44 -46.70
CA GLY A 143 -25.45 16.95 -47.59
C GLY A 143 -24.17 16.13 -47.53
N ASP A 144 -23.23 16.48 -48.41
CA ASP A 144 -21.90 15.87 -48.46
C ASP A 144 -21.15 16.08 -47.14
N PHE A 145 -20.41 15.06 -46.69
CA PHE A 145 -19.53 15.20 -45.54
C PHE A 145 -18.34 14.23 -45.57
N THR A 146 -17.36 14.50 -44.72
CA THR A 146 -16.09 13.77 -44.65
C THR A 146 -15.95 13.01 -43.33
N VAL A 147 -15.53 11.75 -43.44
CA VAL A 147 -15.00 10.96 -42.33
C VAL A 147 -13.47 11.09 -42.34
N THR A 148 -12.93 11.72 -41.32
CA THR A 148 -11.49 11.87 -41.13
C THR A 148 -10.93 10.65 -40.40
N LEU A 149 -10.06 9.92 -41.08
CA LEU A 149 -9.34 8.78 -40.53
C LEU A 149 -8.05 9.23 -39.85
N PRO A 150 -7.63 8.59 -38.75
CA PRO A 150 -6.32 8.86 -38.17
C PRO A 150 -5.22 8.34 -39.10
N ASP A 151 -4.00 8.86 -38.93
CA ASP A 151 -2.82 8.35 -39.63
C ASP A 151 -2.66 6.85 -39.38
N ALA A 152 -2.69 6.06 -40.45
CA ALA A 152 -2.64 4.60 -40.40
C ALA A 152 -1.37 4.12 -39.68
N SER A 153 -0.25 4.82 -39.85
CA SER A 153 1.03 4.46 -39.22
C SER A 153 0.99 4.53 -37.69
N SER A 154 0.12 5.39 -37.14
CA SER A 154 -0.08 5.55 -35.70
C SER A 154 -1.06 4.53 -35.09
N CYS A 155 -1.75 3.74 -35.91
CA CYS A 155 -2.83 2.87 -35.47
C CYS A 155 -2.86 1.51 -36.17
N GLN A 156 -1.67 0.97 -36.49
CA GLN A 156 -1.46 -0.31 -37.16
C GLN A 156 -2.43 -1.40 -36.66
N GLY A 157 -3.14 -2.03 -37.60
CA GLY A 157 -4.08 -3.12 -37.33
C GLY A 157 -5.48 -2.67 -36.89
N ARG A 158 -5.71 -1.38 -36.59
CA ARG A 158 -7.05 -0.87 -36.25
C ARG A 158 -8.01 -1.06 -37.41
N VAL A 159 -9.22 -1.51 -37.08
CA VAL A 159 -10.31 -1.74 -38.03
C VAL A 159 -11.46 -0.77 -37.75
N TYR A 160 -12.03 -0.20 -38.81
CA TYR A 160 -13.33 0.45 -38.77
C TYR A 160 -14.30 -0.21 -39.76
N VAL A 161 -15.56 -0.33 -39.36
CA VAL A 161 -16.68 -0.67 -40.23
C VAL A 161 -17.46 0.60 -40.50
N ILE A 162 -17.41 1.09 -41.73
CA ILE A 162 -18.06 2.35 -42.12
C ILE A 162 -19.21 2.02 -43.07
N ARG A 163 -20.40 2.51 -42.76
CA ARG A 163 -21.63 2.28 -43.52
C ARG A 163 -22.19 3.61 -43.97
N LYS A 164 -22.24 3.89 -45.28
CA LYS A 164 -23.19 4.90 -45.79
C LYS A 164 -24.58 4.29 -45.68
N THR A 165 -25.47 4.89 -44.90
CA THR A 165 -26.79 4.32 -44.57
C THR A 165 -27.90 4.86 -45.43
N ASP A 166 -27.76 6.06 -45.98
CA ASP A 166 -28.79 6.72 -46.77
C ASP A 166 -28.62 6.49 -48.27
N GLU A 167 -29.75 6.54 -48.98
CA GLU A 167 -29.88 6.27 -50.42
C GLU A 167 -29.64 7.49 -51.31
N THR A 168 -29.28 8.64 -50.73
CA THR A 168 -29.00 9.84 -51.53
C THR A 168 -27.68 9.73 -52.27
N ASN A 169 -27.55 10.50 -53.35
CA ASN A 169 -26.31 10.66 -54.11
C ASN A 169 -25.28 11.57 -53.41
N ASN A 170 -25.59 12.10 -52.22
CA ASN A 170 -24.66 12.90 -51.46
C ASN A 170 -23.42 12.07 -51.11
N THR A 171 -22.26 12.71 -51.18
CA THR A 171 -20.96 12.07 -51.10
C THR A 171 -20.51 11.94 -49.65
N LEU A 172 -20.21 10.72 -49.23
CA LEU A 172 -19.43 10.43 -48.03
C LEU A 172 -17.95 10.34 -48.43
N SER A 173 -17.17 11.35 -48.11
CA SER A 173 -15.74 11.42 -48.42
C SER A 173 -14.87 10.87 -47.29
N PHE A 174 -13.65 10.44 -47.60
CA PHE A 174 -12.63 10.02 -46.64
C PHE A 174 -11.42 10.96 -46.72
N SER A 175 -10.86 11.34 -45.58
CA SER A 175 -9.67 12.24 -45.53
C SER A 175 -8.41 11.62 -46.13
N SER A 176 -8.39 10.31 -46.30
CA SER A 176 -7.29 9.56 -46.90
C SER A 176 -7.83 8.52 -47.87
N PRO A 177 -7.15 8.27 -49.00
CA PRO A 177 -7.56 7.22 -49.93
C PRO A 177 -7.64 5.86 -49.22
N ILE A 178 -8.70 5.12 -49.52
CA ILE A 178 -8.85 3.72 -49.13
C ILE A 178 -8.31 2.86 -50.26
N HIS A 179 -7.30 2.05 -49.97
CA HIS A 179 -6.69 1.13 -50.92
C HIS A 179 -7.59 -0.09 -51.12
N ILE A 180 -7.89 -0.41 -52.37
CA ILE A 180 -8.53 -1.68 -52.77
C ILE A 180 -7.43 -2.69 -53.14
N THR A 181 -6.40 -2.20 -53.83
CA THR A 181 -5.18 -2.92 -54.20
C THR A 181 -3.98 -1.99 -54.02
N ASP A 182 -2.77 -2.45 -54.33
CA ASP A 182 -1.56 -1.62 -54.28
C ASP A 182 -1.61 -0.40 -55.23
N SER A 183 -2.46 -0.44 -56.26
CA SER A 183 -2.56 0.60 -57.30
C SER A 183 -3.93 1.25 -57.41
N SER A 184 -4.97 0.66 -56.79
CA SER A 184 -6.34 1.15 -56.88
C SER A 184 -6.81 1.68 -55.53
N THR A 185 -7.37 2.88 -55.53
CA THR A 185 -7.94 3.51 -54.34
C THR A 185 -9.28 4.15 -54.65
N PHE A 186 -10.05 4.44 -53.59
CA PHE A 186 -11.20 5.33 -53.65
C PHE A 186 -11.16 6.31 -52.49
N THR A 187 -11.80 7.47 -52.65
CA THR A 187 -11.85 8.54 -51.64
C THR A 187 -13.26 8.85 -51.18
N SER A 188 -14.29 8.20 -51.75
CA SER A 188 -15.67 8.45 -51.36
C SER A 188 -16.63 7.31 -51.69
N LEU A 189 -17.82 7.39 -51.10
CA LEU A 189 -19.00 6.60 -51.42
C LEU A 189 -20.17 7.55 -51.67
N ASN A 190 -20.98 7.30 -52.69
CA ASN A 190 -22.19 8.08 -53.00
C ASN A 190 -23.44 7.18 -53.11
N TYR A 191 -23.37 5.95 -52.61
CA TYR A 191 -24.47 5.00 -52.53
C TYR A 191 -24.38 4.18 -51.23
N PRO A 192 -25.48 3.61 -50.73
CA PRO A 192 -25.44 2.79 -49.52
C PRO A 192 -24.47 1.64 -49.67
N LYS A 193 -23.38 1.66 -48.89
CA LYS A 193 -22.41 0.56 -48.84
C LYS A 193 -21.83 0.44 -47.43
N THR A 194 -21.51 -0.79 -47.03
CA THR A 194 -20.62 -1.07 -45.90
C THR A 194 -19.24 -1.34 -46.43
N ILE A 195 -18.23 -0.74 -45.81
CA ILE A 195 -16.83 -1.09 -46.02
C ILE A 195 -16.19 -1.40 -44.67
N ARG A 196 -15.38 -2.44 -44.61
CA ARG A 196 -14.43 -2.66 -43.52
C ARG A 196 -13.04 -2.25 -43.98
N VAL A 197 -12.44 -1.34 -43.23
CA VAL A 197 -11.10 -0.81 -43.54
C VAL A 197 -10.15 -1.10 -42.38
N GLN A 198 -8.90 -1.44 -42.68
CA GLN A 198 -7.86 -1.72 -41.70
C GLN A 198 -6.61 -0.88 -41.99
N ALA A 199 -6.01 -0.33 -40.94
CA ALA A 199 -4.73 0.38 -41.02
C ALA A 199 -3.59 -0.61 -41.25
N ILE A 200 -2.85 -0.46 -42.36
CA ILE A 200 -1.72 -1.30 -42.74
C ILE A 200 -0.58 -0.42 -43.25
N GLY A 201 0.56 -0.43 -42.55
CA GLY A 201 1.68 0.45 -42.82
C GLY A 201 1.25 1.91 -42.72
N ASN A 202 1.31 2.63 -43.84
CA ASN A 202 1.01 4.05 -43.93
C ASN A 202 -0.34 4.35 -44.63
N TYR A 203 -1.18 3.34 -44.87
CA TYR A 203 -2.45 3.50 -45.58
C TYR A 203 -3.59 2.71 -44.93
N TRP A 204 -4.82 3.03 -45.34
CA TRP A 204 -6.03 2.29 -44.98
C TRP A 204 -6.41 1.37 -46.14
N SER A 205 -6.51 0.06 -45.89
CA SER A 205 -6.92 -0.94 -46.88
C SER A 205 -8.35 -1.38 -46.66
N LEU A 206 -9.11 -1.56 -47.74
CA LEU A 206 -10.35 -2.32 -47.74
C LEU A 206 -10.03 -3.80 -47.47
N ILE A 207 -10.83 -4.47 -46.63
CA ILE A 207 -10.62 -5.87 -46.22
C ILE A 207 -11.91 -6.74 -46.28
N ASP A 208 -12.91 -6.31 -47.06
CA ASP A 208 -14.13 -7.07 -47.36
C ASP A 208 -14.12 -7.61 -48.79
#